data_AF-A0A948DZT1-F1
#
_entry.id   AF-A0A948DZT1-F1
#
_cell.length_a   1.000
_cell.length_b   1.000
_cell.length_c   1.000
_cell.angle_alpha   90.00
_cell.angle_beta   90.00
_cell.angle_gamma   90.00
#
_symmetry.space_group_name_H-M   'P 1'
#
loop_
_entity.id
_entity.type
_entity.pdbx_description
1 polymer ?
#
loop_
_entity_poly.entity_id
_entity_poly.type
_entity_poly.pdbx_seq_one_letter_code
_entity_poly.pdbx_strand_id
1 'polypeptide(L)'
;METVSMEINVPRWVKEEKGGADIVRSLLFEAATKAEYYRSRMLSFEKKYGATYEGFEQKIKKAKEEAFEEWDDLVVWEGFHQAYCEWKERYEGLKECMSS
;
A
#
# COMPACT_ATOMS: atom_id res chain seq x y z
N MET A 1 8.08 -9.16 12.73
CA MET A 1 8.12 -9.71 11.36
C MET A 1 9.31 -10.65 11.26
N GLU A 2 9.24 -11.72 10.46
CA GLU A 2 10.39 -12.62 10.26
C GLU A 2 11.30 -12.01 9.18
N THR A 3 12.55 -11.70 9.51
CA THR A 3 13.53 -11.17 8.55
C THR A 3 14.40 -12.30 8.03
N VAL A 4 14.59 -12.35 6.71
CA VAL A 4 15.41 -13.38 6.05
C VAL A 4 16.61 -12.71 5.41
N SER A 5 17.81 -13.21 5.71
CA SER A 5 19.04 -12.79 5.03
C SER A 5 19.07 -13.37 3.61
N MET A 6 19.32 -12.52 2.60
CA MET A 6 19.54 -12.95 1.22
C MET A 6 20.80 -12.32 0.65
N GLU A 7 21.58 -13.08 -0.12
CA GLU A 7 22.70 -12.56 -0.90
C GLU A 7 22.23 -12.22 -2.32
N ILE A 8 22.50 -10.99 -2.75
CA ILE A 8 22.20 -10.53 -4.11
C ILE A 8 23.49 -10.19 -4.86
N ASN A 9 23.60 -10.65 -6.11
CA ASN A 9 24.68 -10.25 -6.99
C ASN A 9 24.32 -8.92 -7.66
N VAL A 10 25.10 -7.87 -7.38
CA VAL A 10 24.90 -6.54 -7.98
C VAL A 10 26.13 -6.14 -8.80
N PRO A 11 25.95 -5.36 -9.88
CA PRO A 11 27.09 -4.78 -10.61
C PRO A 11 28.02 -4.00 -9.68
N ARG A 12 29.32 -4.01 -9.99
CA ARG A 12 30.35 -3.37 -9.19
C ARG A 12 30.04 -1.90 -8.87
N TRP A 13 29.53 -1.15 -9.86
CA TRP A 13 29.17 0.26 -9.71
C TRP A 13 28.10 0.48 -8.62
N VAL A 14 27.20 -0.49 -8.40
CA VAL A 14 26.19 -0.38 -7.33
C VAL A 14 26.89 -0.30 -5.99
N LYS A 15 27.88 -1.16 -5.71
CA LYS A 15 28.63 -1.10 -4.44
C LYS A 15 29.45 0.20 -4.31
N GLU A 16 29.92 0.74 -5.41
CA GLU A 16 30.76 1.96 -5.45
C GLU A 16 29.92 3.24 -5.31
N GLU A 17 28.68 3.24 -5.80
CA GLU A 17 27.76 4.39 -5.79
C GLU A 17 26.64 4.31 -4.73
N LYS A 18 26.28 3.11 -4.27
CA LYS A 18 25.15 2.81 -3.36
C LYS A 18 25.48 1.68 -2.38
N GLY A 19 25.43 1.98 -1.08
CA GLY A 19 25.53 0.94 -0.05
C GLY A 19 24.27 0.07 0.01
N GLY A 20 24.33 -1.09 0.67
CA GLY A 20 23.13 -1.91 0.93
C GLY A 20 22.01 -1.12 1.61
N ALA A 21 22.36 -0.16 2.47
CA ALA A 21 21.43 0.77 3.10
C ALA A 21 20.70 1.70 2.09
N ASP A 22 21.34 2.06 0.96
CA ASP A 22 20.71 2.90 -0.07
C ASP A 22 19.70 2.11 -0.91
N ILE A 23 19.90 0.79 -1.05
CA ILE A 23 18.93 -0.10 -1.69
C ILE A 23 17.67 -0.18 -0.81
N VAL A 24 17.84 -0.44 0.50
CA VAL A 24 16.72 -0.48 1.45
C VAL A 24 16.00 0.87 1.49
N ARG A 25 16.74 1.99 1.48
CA ARG A 25 16.16 3.34 1.43
C ARG A 25 15.37 3.59 0.15
N SER A 26 15.85 3.10 -1.00
CA SER A 26 15.14 3.22 -2.28
C SER A 26 13.83 2.45 -2.26
N LEU A 27 13.85 1.22 -1.74
CA LEU A 27 12.64 0.40 -1.57
C LEU A 27 11.67 1.03 -0.57
N LEU A 28 12.17 1.62 0.52
CA LEU A 28 11.36 2.33 1.51
C LEU A 28 10.64 3.51 0.87
N PHE A 29 11.36 4.29 0.07
CA PHE A 29 10.79 5.42 -0.67
C PHE A 29 9.72 4.98 -1.68
N GLU A 30 9.98 3.88 -2.41
CA GLU A 30 9.00 3.29 -3.32
C GLU A 30 7.73 2.85 -2.57
N ALA A 31 7.88 2.11 -1.47
CA ALA A 31 6.76 1.63 -0.67
C ALA A 31 5.92 2.78 -0.10
N ALA A 32 6.58 3.81 0.43
CA ALA A 32 5.90 5.02 0.90
C ALA A 32 5.12 5.72 -0.21
N THR A 33 5.75 5.89 -1.38
CA THR A 33 5.11 6.56 -2.53
C THR A 33 3.90 5.79 -3.04
N LYS A 34 3.99 4.46 -3.11
CA LYS A 34 2.88 3.60 -3.52
C LYS A 34 1.74 3.62 -2.50
N ALA A 35 2.05 3.52 -1.20
CA ALA A 35 1.04 3.62 -0.16
C ALA A 35 0.30 4.98 -0.23
N GLU A 36 1.03 6.08 -0.35
CA GLU A 36 0.43 7.42 -0.47
C GLU A 36 -0.44 7.55 -1.73
N TYR A 37 0.02 7.00 -2.86
CA TYR A 37 -0.77 6.96 -4.09
C TYR A 37 -2.13 6.28 -3.88
N TYR A 38 -2.14 5.06 -3.33
CA TYR A 38 -3.41 4.34 -3.10
C TYR A 38 -4.28 5.03 -2.03
N ARG A 39 -3.68 5.57 -0.97
CA ARG A 39 -4.39 6.36 0.03
C ARG A 39 -5.10 7.56 -0.61
N SER A 40 -4.43 8.27 -1.52
CA SER A 40 -5.00 9.42 -2.24
C SER A 40 -6.19 9.03 -3.12
N ARG A 41 -6.18 7.83 -3.72
CA ARG A 41 -7.31 7.30 -4.49
C ARG A 41 -8.50 7.00 -3.59
N MET A 42 -8.26 6.38 -2.42
CA MET A 42 -9.30 6.09 -1.43
C MET A 42 -9.98 7.37 -0.92
N LEU A 43 -9.23 8.47 -0.71
CA LEU A 43 -9.81 9.76 -0.28
C LEU A 43 -10.92 10.26 -1.20
N SER A 44 -10.89 9.92 -2.49
CA SER A 44 -11.93 10.34 -3.44
C SER A 44 -13.26 9.65 -3.16
N PHE A 45 -13.23 8.37 -2.81
CA PHE A 45 -14.42 7.61 -2.41
C PHE A 45 -14.90 7.98 -1.00
N GLU A 46 -13.97 8.21 -0.07
CA GLU A 46 -14.31 8.71 1.28
C GLU A 46 -15.09 10.03 1.19
N LYS A 47 -14.69 10.91 0.27
CA LYS A 47 -15.43 12.16 -0.01
C LYS A 47 -16.76 11.92 -0.72
N LYS A 48 -16.80 11.03 -1.72
CA LYS A 48 -18.02 10.71 -2.48
C LYS A 48 -19.13 10.16 -1.56
N TYR A 49 -18.76 9.27 -0.64
CA TYR A 49 -19.70 8.52 0.19
C TYR A 49 -19.78 8.99 1.65
N GLY A 50 -18.87 9.88 2.09
CA GLY A 50 -18.84 10.36 3.47
C GLY A 50 -18.57 9.26 4.49
N ALA A 51 -17.83 8.22 4.12
CA ALA A 51 -17.59 7.02 4.92
C ALA A 51 -16.15 6.51 4.77
N THR A 52 -15.70 5.64 5.68
CA THR A 52 -14.50 4.82 5.45
C THR A 52 -14.82 3.65 4.51
N TYR A 53 -13.78 2.96 4.01
CA TYR A 53 -13.95 1.76 3.20
C TYR A 53 -14.84 0.72 3.90
N GLU A 54 -14.53 0.40 5.15
CA GLU A 54 -15.25 -0.63 5.92
C GLU A 54 -16.71 -0.20 6.19
N GLY A 55 -16.92 1.09 6.48
CA GLY A 55 -18.26 1.64 6.68
C GLY A 55 -19.11 1.54 5.42
N PHE A 56 -18.50 1.86 4.27
CA PHE A 56 -19.16 1.76 2.98
C PHE A 56 -19.44 0.30 2.59
N GLU A 57 -18.44 -0.58 2.72
CA GLU A 57 -18.59 -2.02 2.46
C GLU A 57 -19.74 -2.64 3.28
N GLN A 58 -19.81 -2.32 4.58
CA GLN A 58 -20.89 -2.79 5.44
C GLN A 58 -22.26 -2.24 5.04
N LYS A 59 -22.34 -0.97 4.58
CA LYS A 59 -23.58 -0.38 4.07
C LYS A 59 -24.06 -1.16 2.85
N ILE A 60 -23.19 -1.39 1.87
CA ILE A 60 -23.52 -2.09 0.62
C ILE A 60 -23.96 -3.53 0.89
N LYS A 61 -23.20 -4.28 1.71
CA LYS A 61 -23.54 -5.67 2.08
C LYS A 61 -24.88 -5.82 2.82
N LYS A 62 -25.36 -4.76 3.48
CA LYS A 62 -26.64 -4.76 4.23
C LYS A 62 -27.79 -4.13 3.44
N ALA A 63 -27.52 -3.55 2.28
CA ALA A 63 -28.55 -2.93 1.45
C ALA A 63 -29.53 -3.99 0.95
N LYS A 64 -30.83 -3.67 1.00
CA LYS A 64 -31.88 -4.54 0.44
C LYS A 64 -32.02 -4.39 -1.07
N GLU A 65 -31.60 -3.26 -1.60
CA GLU A 65 -31.63 -2.92 -3.02
C GLU A 65 -30.20 -2.74 -3.52
N GLU A 66 -29.89 -3.34 -4.67
CA GLU A 66 -28.57 -3.25 -5.28
C GLU A 66 -28.48 -2.00 -6.15
N ALA A 67 -27.57 -1.09 -5.79
CA ALA A 67 -27.17 0.02 -6.64
C ALA A 67 -25.88 -0.36 -7.36
N PHE A 68 -25.96 -0.68 -8.65
CA PHE A 68 -24.82 -1.15 -9.45
C PHE A 68 -23.62 -0.20 -9.41
N GLU A 69 -23.85 1.12 -9.46
CA GLU A 69 -22.77 2.11 -9.35
C GLU A 69 -22.05 2.03 -7.99
N GLU A 70 -22.78 1.81 -6.90
CA GLU A 70 -22.15 1.69 -5.57
C GLU A 70 -21.34 0.40 -5.43
N TRP A 71 -21.78 -0.68 -6.09
CA TRP A 71 -21.03 -1.94 -6.16
C TRP A 71 -19.77 -1.82 -7.00
N ASP A 72 -19.85 -1.18 -8.17
CA ASP A 72 -18.68 -0.94 -9.04
C ASP A 72 -17.63 -0.09 -8.30
N ASP A 73 -18.07 0.97 -7.62
CA ASP A 73 -17.20 1.81 -6.79
C ASP A 73 -16.60 1.04 -5.62
N LEU A 74 -17.37 0.14 -4.98
CA LEU A 74 -16.87 -0.71 -3.90
C LEU A 74 -15.74 -1.61 -4.39
N VAL A 75 -15.88 -2.25 -5.55
CA VAL A 75 -14.85 -3.13 -6.12
C VAL A 75 -13.56 -2.36 -6.41
N VAL A 76 -13.67 -1.16 -6.99
CA VAL A 76 -12.50 -0.31 -7.26
C VAL A 76 -11.85 0.15 -5.96
N TRP A 77 -12.65 0.55 -4.97
CA TRP A 77 -12.15 0.99 -3.69
C TRP A 77 -11.47 -0.15 -2.91
N GLU A 78 -12.04 -1.36 -2.94
CA GLU A 78 -11.43 -2.56 -2.36
C GLU A 78 -10.03 -2.79 -2.93
N GLY A 79 -9.87 -2.71 -4.25
CA GLY A 79 -8.56 -2.85 -4.89
C GLY A 79 -7.54 -1.82 -4.41
N PHE A 80 -7.95 -0.56 -4.23
CA PHE A 80 -7.08 0.47 -3.65
C PHE A 80 -6.78 0.23 -2.17
N HIS A 81 -7.77 -0.21 -1.39
CA HIS A 81 -7.60 -0.50 0.03
C HIS A 81 -6.61 -1.65 0.25
N GLN A 82 -6.76 -2.75 -0.48
CA GLN A 82 -5.84 -3.90 -0.42
C GLN A 82 -4.42 -3.49 -0.80
N ALA A 83 -4.25 -2.77 -1.91
CA ALA A 83 -2.94 -2.29 -2.34
C ALA A 83 -2.31 -1.32 -1.32
N TYR A 84 -3.11 -0.43 -0.72
CA TYR A 84 -2.63 0.45 0.35
C TYR A 84 -2.11 -0.35 1.54
N CYS A 85 -2.88 -1.32 2.04
CA CYS A 85 -2.47 -2.17 3.16
C CYS A 85 -1.17 -2.93 2.87
N GLU A 86 -1.06 -3.53 1.69
CA GLU A 86 0.13 -4.26 1.26
C GLU A 86 1.37 -3.35 1.21
N TRP A 87 1.28 -2.19 0.57
CA TRP A 87 2.41 -1.26 0.47
C TRP A 87 2.77 -0.62 1.80
N LYS A 88 1.78 -0.41 2.68
CA LYS A 88 2.01 0.06 4.04
C LYS A 88 2.75 -0.98 4.88
N GLU A 89 2.35 -2.25 4.81
CA GLU A 89 3.04 -3.35 5.50
C GLU A 89 4.50 -3.48 5.03
N ARG A 90 4.73 -3.41 3.71
CA ARG A 90 6.09 -3.39 3.14
C ARG A 90 6.91 -2.21 3.65
N TYR A 91 6.32 -1.01 3.70
CA TYR A 91 6.97 0.18 4.24
C TYR A 91 7.36 0.01 5.71
N GLU A 92 6.45 -0.53 6.53
CA GLU A 92 6.71 -0.79 7.95
C GLU A 92 7.84 -1.82 8.13
N GLY A 93 7.82 -2.93 7.39
CA GLY A 93 8.89 -3.93 7.42
C GLY A 93 10.25 -3.38 6.97
N LEU A 94 10.29 -2.56 5.92
CA LEU A 94 11.53 -1.90 5.48
C LEU A 94 12.06 -0.88 6.50
N LYS A 95 11.16 -0.19 7.22
CA LYS A 95 11.53 0.77 8.26
C LYS A 95 12.18 0.08 9.47
N GLU A 96 11.70 -1.10 9.85
CA GLU A 96 12.33 -1.93 10.89
C GLU A 96 13.75 -2.35 10.50
N CYS A 97 13.97 -2.69 9.23
CA CYS A 97 15.30 -3.06 8.71
C CYS A 97 16.32 -1.90 8.74
N MET A 98 15.85 -0.65 8.77
CA MET A 98 16.71 0.54 8.91
C MET A 98 16.97 0.93 10.37
N SER A 99 16.20 0.40 11.31
CA SER A 99 16.28 0.74 12.74
C SER A 99 17.05 -0.30 13.56
N SER A 100 17.49 -1.39 12.91
CA SER A 100 18.28 -2.48 13.48
C SER A 100 19.74 -2.35 13.08
#